data_AF-A0A7S1NMX6-F1
#
_entry.id   AF-A0A7S1NMX6-F1
#
_cell.length_a   1.000
_cell.length_b   1.000
_cell.length_c   1.000
_cell.angle_alpha   90.00
_cell.angle_beta   90.00
_cell.angle_gamma   90.00
#
_symmetry.space_group_name_H-M   'P 1'
#
loop_
_entity.id
_entity.type
_entity.pdbx_description
1 polymer ?
#
loop_
_entity_poly.entity_id
_entity_poly.type
_entity_poly.pdbx_seq_one_letter_code
_entity_poly.pdbx_strand_id
1 'polypeptide(L)'
;KILRMQAILDEMLKCQGVWQYLEPIFSSSDIQQSMPAEAQKFVMVNNMWRVCMEACIKNPLVLQRTAEERILPNFIEANRLLEAILKQLHQFLETKRTAFPRFYFLSNEELLEILSETKDPLLVQPHLSKCFEGIHTLRFENESTAGSLAISAMLSREGEMVPFLTNVCPAERDYQVELWLQDVESVMTTAIRGQVADSLKAYSDVNRDSWMLNWPGQVVLCVCQIMWTRGVERALAEEGMQGLQNFEDTLEPQMKAMIKLIRGDLSRVQRCTLEAVVVIEVHNRDTVSQLYQEECRDINSFAWLSQLRYYWDAGRERRRGAQMDCRVQQVNAEMKYGYEYLGNTPRLVITPLTDRCYRTLMGALHLFLGGAPEGPAGTGKTETTKDLAKALAKQCVVYNCSDQVGPREMAKLFKGLASSGAWACLDEFNRIEIQVLSVVAQQVATIQQAVSEPTITEFWFEGGPIKLKRGCSVFITMNPGYAGRSA
;
A
#
# COMPACT_ATOMS: atom_id res chain seq x y z
N LYS A 1 15.30 50.23 20.82
CA LYS A 1 14.60 50.43 19.52
C LYS A 1 14.92 49.30 18.54
N ILE A 2 16.18 49.06 18.19
CA ILE A 2 16.59 47.98 17.26
C ILE A 2 16.16 46.59 17.75
N LEU A 3 16.40 46.24 19.02
CA LEU A 3 15.98 44.95 19.58
C LEU A 3 14.46 44.71 19.53
N ARG A 4 13.65 45.75 19.77
CA ARG A 4 12.18 45.67 19.67
C ARG A 4 11.73 45.50 18.22
N MET A 5 12.40 46.16 17.29
CA MET A 5 12.15 46.03 15.86
C MET A 5 12.44 44.60 15.40
N GLN A 6 13.58 44.04 15.80
CA GLN A 6 13.94 42.66 15.51
C GLN A 6 12.88 41.69 16.04
N ALA A 7 12.49 41.80 17.32
CA ALA A 7 11.46 40.94 17.90
C ALA A 7 10.11 41.02 17.15
N ILE A 8 9.70 42.21 16.69
CA ILE A 8 8.48 42.38 15.88
C ILE A 8 8.62 41.66 14.54
N LEU A 9 9.75 41.82 13.85
CA LEU A 9 9.98 41.21 12.55
C LEU A 9 10.05 39.69 12.65
N ASP A 10 10.70 39.16 13.68
CA ASP A 10 10.80 37.71 13.93
C ASP A 10 9.40 37.09 14.16
N GLU A 11 8.58 37.70 15.03
CA GLU A 11 7.21 37.25 15.28
C GLU A 11 6.30 37.42 14.05
N MET A 12 6.48 38.51 13.28
CA MET A 12 5.73 38.75 12.05
C MET A 12 6.06 37.72 10.97
N LEU A 13 7.34 37.37 10.78
CA LEU A 13 7.77 36.34 9.83
C LEU A 13 7.26 34.96 10.23
N LYS A 14 7.31 34.62 11.53
CA LYS A 14 6.71 33.39 12.06
C LYS A 14 5.21 33.32 11.78
N CYS A 15 4.49 34.41 12.06
CA CYS A 15 3.06 34.51 11.82
C CYS A 15 2.73 34.37 10.33
N GLN A 16 3.52 35.00 9.46
CA GLN A 16 3.34 34.94 8.01
C GLN A 16 3.38 33.51 7.49
N GLY A 17 4.42 32.75 7.85
CA GLY A 17 4.60 31.39 7.33
C GLY A 17 3.44 30.47 7.73
N VAL A 18 3.01 30.52 8.98
CA VAL A 18 1.89 29.68 9.46
C VAL A 18 0.56 30.17 8.89
N TRP A 19 0.34 31.48 8.80
CA TRP A 19 -0.88 32.04 8.22
C TRP A 19 -1.03 31.67 6.74
N GLN A 20 0.04 31.74 5.94
CA GLN A 20 0.02 31.34 4.52
C GLN A 20 -0.33 29.86 4.33
N TYR A 21 0.12 28.99 5.23
CA TYR A 21 -0.24 27.57 5.22
C TYR A 21 -1.72 27.34 5.59
N LEU A 22 -2.21 28.05 6.62
CA LEU A 22 -3.57 27.86 7.13
C LEU A 22 -4.67 28.57 6.34
N GLU A 23 -4.37 29.67 5.65
CA GLU A 23 -5.35 30.43 4.85
C GLU A 23 -6.10 29.57 3.83
N PRO A 24 -5.44 28.80 2.93
CA PRO A 24 -6.16 27.96 1.98
C PRO A 24 -6.97 26.86 2.69
N ILE A 25 -6.46 26.27 3.76
CA ILE A 25 -7.11 25.19 4.51
C ILE A 25 -8.42 25.66 5.15
N PHE A 26 -8.36 26.76 5.90
CA PHE A 26 -9.52 27.32 6.58
C PHE A 26 -10.40 28.17 5.65
N SER A 27 -10.09 28.27 4.35
CA SER A 27 -10.99 28.81 3.35
C SER A 27 -12.09 27.81 2.95
N SER A 28 -11.83 26.50 3.10
CA SER A 28 -12.79 25.42 2.87
C SER A 28 -13.91 25.44 3.92
N SER A 29 -15.16 25.42 3.45
CA SER A 29 -16.34 25.36 4.33
C SER A 29 -16.44 24.04 5.08
N ASP A 30 -16.02 22.91 4.49
CA ASP A 30 -16.08 21.58 5.11
C ASP A 30 -15.12 21.48 6.31
N ILE A 31 -13.91 22.04 6.17
CA ILE A 31 -12.93 22.12 7.27
C ILE A 31 -13.42 23.07 8.37
N GLN A 32 -14.00 24.23 8.01
CA GLN A 32 -14.60 25.14 9.00
C GLN A 32 -15.74 24.49 9.79
N GLN A 33 -16.57 23.67 9.14
CA GLN A 33 -17.64 22.92 9.79
C GLN A 33 -17.09 21.82 10.71
N SER A 34 -16.01 21.16 10.30
CA SER A 34 -15.35 20.12 11.09
C SER A 34 -14.59 20.68 12.30
N MET A 35 -14.07 21.91 12.20
CA MET A 35 -13.24 22.56 13.21
C MET A 35 -13.69 24.01 13.51
N PRO A 36 -14.92 24.22 14.04
CA PRO A 36 -15.52 25.55 14.15
C PRO A 36 -14.80 26.47 15.14
N ALA A 37 -14.29 25.93 16.25
CA ALA A 37 -13.56 26.72 17.24
C ALA A 37 -12.23 27.25 16.68
N GLU A 38 -11.53 26.42 15.91
CA GLU A 38 -10.27 26.79 15.25
C GLU A 38 -10.51 27.75 14.10
N ALA A 39 -11.58 27.56 13.33
CA ALA A 39 -12.00 28.50 12.29
C ALA A 39 -12.25 29.91 12.86
N GLN A 40 -12.93 30.02 14.01
CA GLN A 40 -13.14 31.31 14.68
C GLN A 40 -11.82 31.97 15.11
N LYS A 41 -10.89 31.20 15.70
CA LYS A 41 -9.54 31.70 16.05
C LYS A 41 -8.78 32.16 14.81
N PHE A 42 -8.87 31.40 13.71
CA PHE A 42 -8.20 31.76 12.46
C PHE A 42 -8.76 33.06 11.87
N VAL A 43 -10.08 33.27 11.89
CA VAL A 43 -10.70 34.53 11.45
C VAL A 43 -10.18 35.73 12.25
N MET A 44 -10.01 35.58 13.57
CA MET A 44 -9.42 36.64 14.42
C MET A 44 -7.99 36.98 13.97
N VAL A 45 -7.14 35.97 13.76
CA VAL A 45 -5.76 36.17 13.31
C VAL A 45 -5.71 36.74 11.90
N ASN A 46 -6.54 36.24 10.98
CA ASN A 46 -6.62 36.70 9.60
C ASN A 46 -7.01 38.18 9.51
N ASN A 47 -8.01 38.61 10.29
CA ASN A 47 -8.41 40.01 10.34
C ASN A 47 -7.28 40.89 10.90
N MET A 48 -6.62 40.46 11.99
CA MET A 48 -5.47 41.17 12.55
C MET A 48 -4.33 41.29 11.53
N TRP A 49 -3.99 40.20 10.86
CA TRP A 49 -2.94 40.14 9.83
C TRP A 49 -3.24 41.11 8.69
N ARG A 50 -4.44 41.07 8.10
CA ARG A 50 -4.86 41.94 6.99
C ARG A 50 -4.84 43.41 7.37
N VAL A 51 -5.39 43.78 8.54
CA VAL A 51 -5.36 45.17 9.04
C VAL A 51 -3.92 45.65 9.24
N CYS A 52 -3.04 44.81 9.80
CA CYS A 52 -1.63 45.16 9.97
C CYS A 52 -0.92 45.33 8.61
N MET A 53 -1.17 44.45 7.64
CA MET A 53 -0.56 44.54 6.32
C MET A 53 -1.02 45.79 5.56
N GLU A 54 -2.32 46.12 5.60
CA GLU A 54 -2.84 47.37 5.03
C GLU A 54 -2.18 48.61 5.65
N ALA A 55 -1.97 48.59 6.97
CA ALA A 55 -1.30 49.69 7.68
C ALA A 55 0.19 49.79 7.31
N CYS A 56 0.87 48.66 7.09
CA CYS A 56 2.25 48.62 6.59
C CYS A 56 2.36 49.10 5.14
N ILE A 57 1.39 48.79 4.28
CA ILE A 57 1.34 49.29 2.89
C ILE A 57 1.13 50.81 2.87
N LYS A 58 0.23 51.33 3.73
CA LYS A 58 -0.02 52.78 3.85
C LYS A 58 1.17 53.55 4.40
N ASN A 59 1.95 52.94 5.30
CA ASN A 59 3.14 53.55 5.89
C ASN A 59 4.30 52.55 5.94
N PRO A 60 5.17 52.52 4.91
CA PRO A 60 6.23 51.51 4.81
C PRO A 60 7.45 51.78 5.71
N LEU A 61 7.49 52.91 6.43
CA LEU A 61 8.65 53.28 7.24
C LEU A 61 8.74 52.41 8.50
N VAL A 62 9.72 51.50 8.52
CA VAL A 62 9.92 50.50 9.60
C VAL A 62 10.01 51.13 11.00
N LEU A 63 10.66 52.30 11.13
CA LEU A 63 10.78 52.99 12.41
C LEU A 63 9.45 53.53 12.94
N GLN A 64 8.52 53.90 12.06
CA GLN A 64 7.20 54.39 12.44
C GLN A 64 6.26 53.23 12.78
N ARG A 65 6.27 52.16 11.96
CA ARG A 65 5.48 50.95 12.24
C ARG A 65 5.90 50.31 13.56
N THR A 66 7.20 50.04 13.75
CA THR A 66 7.70 49.37 14.97
C THR A 66 7.65 50.23 16.23
N ALA A 67 7.33 51.53 16.11
CA ALA A 67 7.04 52.39 17.25
C ALA A 67 5.68 52.10 17.90
N GLU A 68 4.71 51.56 17.14
CA GLU A 68 3.38 51.21 17.64
C GLU A 68 3.47 50.13 18.74
N GLU A 69 2.91 50.42 19.92
CA GLU A 69 3.02 49.53 21.10
C GLU A 69 2.27 48.21 20.95
N ARG A 70 1.18 48.20 20.17
CA ARG A 70 0.32 47.02 20.04
C ARG A 70 0.82 45.98 19.04
N ILE A 71 1.76 46.31 18.15
CA ILE A 71 2.20 45.39 17.09
C ILE A 71 2.83 44.11 17.68
N LEU A 72 3.79 44.26 18.59
CA LEU A 72 4.48 43.12 19.19
C LEU A 72 3.52 42.18 19.96
N PRO A 73 2.70 42.64 20.91
CA PRO A 73 1.78 41.76 21.62
C PRO A 73 0.72 41.14 20.70
N ASN A 74 0.28 41.83 19.65
CA ASN A 74 -0.66 41.26 18.67
C ASN A 74 -0.06 40.08 17.92
N PHE A 75 1.19 40.17 17.45
CA PHE A 75 1.84 39.07 16.75
C PHE A 75 2.20 37.91 17.68
N ILE A 76 2.59 38.17 18.92
CA ILE A 76 2.80 37.12 19.94
C ILE A 76 1.50 36.35 20.18
N GLU A 77 0.38 37.06 20.38
CA GLU A 77 -0.92 36.41 20.59
C GLU A 77 -1.40 35.66 19.34
N ALA A 78 -1.21 36.23 18.15
CA ALA A 78 -1.53 35.53 16.90
C ALA A 78 -0.71 34.26 16.72
N ASN A 79 0.60 34.29 16.98
CA ASN A 79 1.43 33.08 16.93
C ASN A 79 0.98 32.04 17.94
N ARG A 80 0.58 32.45 19.15
CA ARG A 80 -0.01 31.54 20.16
C ARG A 80 -1.31 30.89 19.65
N LEU A 81 -2.19 31.67 19.01
CA LEU A 81 -3.43 31.17 18.43
C LEU A 81 -3.15 30.23 17.24
N LEU A 82 -2.22 30.59 16.36
CA LEU A 82 -1.81 29.79 15.20
C LEU A 82 -1.19 28.45 15.63
N GLU A 83 -0.34 28.44 16.66
CA GLU A 83 0.20 27.20 17.24
C GLU A 83 -0.90 26.31 17.80
N ALA A 84 -1.89 26.88 18.49
CA ALA A 84 -3.04 26.14 18.99
C ALA A 84 -3.87 25.55 17.84
N ILE A 85 -4.09 26.31 16.76
CA ILE A 85 -4.80 25.84 15.56
C ILE A 85 -4.03 24.69 14.90
N LEU A 86 -2.71 24.83 14.69
CA LEU A 86 -1.86 23.79 14.10
C LEU A 86 -1.92 22.48 14.90
N LYS A 87 -1.85 22.57 16.23
CA LYS A 87 -1.94 21.39 17.10
C LYS A 87 -3.27 20.65 16.90
N GLN A 88 -4.38 21.39 16.88
CA GLN A 88 -5.70 20.80 16.68
C GLN A 88 -5.87 20.23 15.26
N LEU A 89 -5.31 20.91 14.25
CA LEU A 89 -5.32 20.42 12.87
C LEU A 89 -4.58 19.09 12.76
N HIS A 90 -3.40 18.95 13.37
CA HIS A 90 -2.68 17.68 13.39
C HIS A 90 -3.47 16.57 14.09
N GLN A 91 -4.16 16.87 15.19
CA GLN A 91 -5.01 15.89 15.89
C GLN A 91 -6.22 15.49 15.04
N PHE A 92 -6.83 16.44 14.32
CA PHE A 92 -7.90 16.17 13.37
C PHE A 92 -7.44 15.23 12.25
N LEU A 93 -6.30 15.51 11.62
CA LEU A 93 -5.73 14.64 10.58
C LEU A 93 -5.39 13.24 11.12
N GLU A 94 -4.86 13.13 12.33
CA GLU A 94 -4.58 11.82 12.97
C GLU A 94 -5.87 11.02 13.22
N THR A 95 -6.97 11.70 13.54
CA THR A 95 -8.29 11.06 13.71
C THR A 95 -8.77 10.47 12.39
N LYS A 96 -8.62 11.22 11.29
CA LYS A 96 -8.94 10.75 9.93
C LYS A 96 -8.06 9.58 9.49
N ARG A 97 -6.76 9.60 9.81
CA ARG A 97 -5.84 8.49 9.54
C ARG A 97 -6.15 7.24 10.35
N THR A 98 -6.58 7.40 11.60
CA THR A 98 -6.98 6.27 12.44
C THR A 98 -8.30 5.67 11.95
N ALA A 99 -9.20 6.49 11.42
CA ALA A 99 -10.40 6.01 10.75
C ALA A 99 -10.01 5.21 9.49
N PHE A 100 -9.27 5.78 8.54
CA PHE A 100 -8.82 5.08 7.34
C PHE A 100 -7.28 5.01 7.26
N PRO A 101 -6.68 3.87 7.65
CA PRO A 101 -5.23 3.71 7.76
C PRO A 101 -4.39 4.02 6.52
N ARG A 102 -4.95 3.92 5.32
CA ARG A 102 -4.18 4.21 4.09
C ARG A 102 -3.83 5.70 3.96
N PHE A 103 -4.52 6.58 4.68
CA PHE A 103 -4.14 8.01 4.77
C PHE A 103 -2.81 8.25 5.52
N TYR A 104 -2.24 7.26 6.19
CA TYR A 104 -0.87 7.37 6.72
C TYR A 104 0.17 7.47 5.59
N PHE A 105 -0.13 6.97 4.38
CA PHE A 105 0.75 7.03 3.21
C PHE A 105 0.64 8.34 2.43
N LEU A 106 -0.27 9.23 2.82
CA LEU A 106 -0.42 10.57 2.26
C LEU A 106 0.34 11.62 3.07
N SER A 107 0.79 12.67 2.37
CA SER A 107 1.28 13.88 3.01
C SER A 107 0.13 14.59 3.77
N ASN A 108 0.46 15.57 4.61
CA ASN A 108 -0.59 16.37 5.25
C ASN A 108 -1.36 17.21 4.22
N GLU A 109 -0.68 17.74 3.21
CA GLU A 109 -1.27 18.57 2.15
C GLU A 109 -2.27 17.77 1.32
N GLU A 110 -1.88 16.58 0.87
CA GLU A 110 -2.73 15.69 0.07
C GLU A 110 -3.97 15.25 0.85
N LEU A 111 -3.80 14.93 2.14
CA LEU A 111 -4.93 14.57 2.98
C LEU A 111 -5.88 15.76 3.16
N LEU A 112 -5.36 16.98 3.23
CA LEU A 112 -6.19 18.18 3.33
C LEU A 112 -6.93 18.47 2.02
N GLU A 113 -6.30 18.27 0.86
CA GLU A 113 -6.94 18.38 -0.46
C GLU A 113 -8.12 17.41 -0.59
N ILE A 114 -7.95 16.16 -0.13
CA ILE A 114 -9.04 15.17 -0.09
C ILE A 114 -10.16 15.59 0.87
N LEU A 115 -9.83 16.26 1.99
CA LEU A 115 -10.80 16.66 3.01
C LEU A 115 -11.44 18.03 2.75
N SER A 116 -10.90 18.84 1.83
CA SER A 116 -11.38 20.21 1.60
C SER A 116 -12.66 20.27 0.77
N GLU A 117 -12.93 19.26 -0.06
CA GLU A 117 -14.13 19.18 -0.91
C GLU A 117 -14.78 17.80 -0.83
N THR A 118 -15.30 17.46 0.35
CA THR A 118 -15.80 16.11 0.65
C THR A 118 -17.02 15.70 -0.18
N LYS A 119 -17.77 16.68 -0.70
CA LYS A 119 -19.03 16.46 -1.42
C LYS A 119 -18.85 15.97 -2.85
N ASP A 120 -17.66 16.11 -3.44
CA ASP A 120 -17.35 15.58 -4.77
C ASP A 120 -16.35 14.42 -4.69
N PRO A 121 -16.83 13.16 -4.71
CA PRO A 121 -15.97 11.97 -4.70
C PRO A 121 -14.97 11.89 -5.87
N LEU A 122 -15.20 12.61 -6.97
CA LEU A 122 -14.32 12.59 -8.14
C LEU A 122 -12.96 13.24 -7.84
N LEU A 123 -12.91 14.19 -6.91
CA LEU A 123 -11.68 14.89 -6.54
C LEU A 123 -10.68 14.00 -5.80
N VAL A 124 -11.12 12.85 -5.28
CA VAL A 124 -10.23 11.90 -4.61
C VAL A 124 -9.40 11.07 -5.60
N GLN A 125 -9.84 10.96 -6.86
CA GLN A 125 -9.21 10.13 -7.91
C GLN A 125 -7.68 10.32 -8.03
N PRO A 126 -7.12 11.54 -8.03
CA PRO A 126 -5.66 11.74 -8.18
C PRO A 126 -4.84 11.12 -7.04
N HIS A 127 -5.42 10.97 -5.86
CA HIS A 127 -4.72 10.48 -4.66
C HIS A 127 -4.88 8.97 -4.43
N LEU A 128 -5.77 8.30 -5.17
CA LEU A 128 -6.07 6.88 -4.99
C LEU A 128 -4.84 5.99 -5.17
N SER A 129 -3.99 6.31 -6.16
CA SER A 129 -2.77 5.55 -6.47
C SER A 129 -1.74 5.51 -5.32
N LYS A 130 -1.85 6.44 -4.36
CA LYS A 130 -1.02 6.43 -3.14
C LYS A 130 -1.64 5.63 -2.01
N CYS A 131 -2.97 5.55 -1.97
CA CYS A 131 -3.70 4.77 -0.96
C CYS A 131 -3.77 3.28 -1.34
N PHE A 132 -3.93 2.99 -2.63
CA PHE A 132 -4.08 1.67 -3.21
C PHE A 132 -3.04 1.48 -4.32
N GLU A 133 -2.38 0.32 -4.35
CA GLU A 133 -1.33 0.06 -5.34
C GLU A 133 -1.90 -0.15 -6.75
N GLY A 134 -3.00 -0.90 -6.88
CA GLY A 134 -3.60 -1.23 -8.18
C GLY A 134 -4.73 -0.33 -8.67
N ILE A 135 -5.30 0.54 -7.81
CA ILE A 135 -6.41 1.42 -8.18
C ILE A 135 -5.84 2.77 -8.64
N HIS A 136 -5.91 3.00 -9.95
CA HIS A 136 -5.60 4.31 -10.54
C HIS A 136 -6.83 5.21 -10.54
N THR A 137 -7.97 4.67 -10.99
CA THR A 137 -9.26 5.37 -10.92
C THR A 137 -10.41 4.44 -10.57
N LEU A 138 -11.52 5.01 -10.11
CA LEU A 138 -12.79 4.34 -9.88
C LEU A 138 -13.80 4.68 -10.99
N ARG A 139 -14.65 3.72 -11.34
CA ARG A 139 -15.77 3.92 -12.27
C ARG A 139 -17.00 4.37 -11.49
N PHE A 140 -17.49 5.54 -11.83
CA PHE A 140 -18.74 6.08 -11.30
C PHE A 140 -19.88 5.86 -12.30
N GLU A 141 -21.02 5.38 -11.82
CA GLU A 141 -22.26 5.24 -12.57
C GLU A 141 -23.20 6.42 -12.27
N ASN A 142 -24.02 6.78 -13.25
CA ASN A 142 -25.05 7.85 -13.17
C ASN A 142 -24.55 9.30 -13.14
N GLU A 143 -23.56 9.65 -13.97
CA GLU A 143 -23.15 11.07 -14.17
C GLU A 143 -24.30 11.99 -14.64
N SER A 144 -25.38 11.44 -15.19
CA SER A 144 -26.45 12.19 -15.86
C SER A 144 -27.72 12.45 -15.03
N THR A 145 -27.86 11.88 -13.83
CA THR A 145 -29.05 12.13 -12.97
C THR A 145 -28.65 12.37 -11.52
N ALA A 146 -29.01 13.55 -11.02
CA ALA A 146 -28.69 14.12 -9.71
C ALA A 146 -29.21 13.28 -8.52
N GLY A 147 -28.58 12.15 -8.21
CA GLY A 147 -29.02 11.29 -7.11
C GLY A 147 -27.92 10.59 -6.31
N SER A 148 -26.99 9.89 -6.95
CA SER A 148 -25.85 9.28 -6.24
C SER A 148 -24.79 8.78 -7.22
N LEU A 149 -23.54 9.20 -6.99
CA LEU A 149 -22.36 8.71 -7.71
C LEU A 149 -22.01 7.32 -7.17
N ALA A 150 -22.65 6.27 -7.69
CA ALA A 150 -22.36 4.91 -7.30
C ALA A 150 -21.05 4.43 -7.94
N ILE A 151 -20.17 3.81 -7.17
CA ILE A 151 -18.90 3.28 -7.64
C ILE A 151 -19.08 1.81 -7.99
N SER A 152 -18.87 1.44 -9.25
CA SER A 152 -19.17 0.09 -9.74
C SER A 152 -17.95 -0.74 -10.15
N ALA A 153 -16.80 -0.11 -10.34
CA ALA A 153 -15.57 -0.82 -10.71
C ALA A 153 -14.32 -0.04 -10.29
N MET A 154 -13.21 -0.76 -10.23
CA MET A 154 -11.86 -0.19 -10.10
C MET A 154 -11.08 -0.37 -11.40
N LEU A 155 -10.27 0.63 -11.76
CA LEU A 155 -9.45 0.63 -12.94
C LEU A 155 -7.97 0.76 -12.58
N SER A 156 -7.12 -0.02 -13.23
CA SER A 156 -5.67 0.15 -13.15
C SER A 156 -5.17 1.20 -14.14
N ARG A 157 -3.90 1.60 -13.97
CA ARG A 157 -3.19 2.51 -14.88
C ARG A 157 -3.12 2.01 -16.33
N GLU A 158 -3.12 0.70 -16.52
CA GLU A 158 -3.07 0.06 -17.84
C GLU A 158 -4.45 -0.02 -18.53
N GLY A 159 -5.52 0.35 -17.81
CA GLY A 159 -6.90 0.28 -18.29
C GLY A 159 -7.62 -1.03 -17.97
N GLU A 160 -7.02 -1.90 -17.14
CA GLU A 160 -7.71 -3.10 -16.64
C GLU A 160 -8.83 -2.69 -15.69
N MET A 161 -10.05 -3.13 -15.97
CA MET A 161 -11.24 -2.81 -15.19
C MET A 161 -11.74 -4.07 -14.47
N VAL A 162 -11.89 -3.97 -13.16
CA VAL A 162 -12.46 -5.04 -12.32
C VAL A 162 -13.78 -4.55 -11.73
N PRO A 163 -14.93 -5.15 -12.11
CA PRO A 163 -16.22 -4.78 -11.55
C PRO A 163 -16.33 -5.21 -10.09
N PHE A 164 -17.02 -4.39 -9.31
CA PHE A 164 -17.39 -4.72 -7.94
C PHE A 164 -18.59 -5.67 -7.92
N LEU A 165 -18.64 -6.55 -6.91
CA LEU A 165 -19.80 -7.41 -6.69
C LEU A 165 -20.98 -6.64 -6.10
N THR A 166 -20.70 -5.51 -5.44
CA THR A 166 -21.69 -4.61 -4.84
C THR A 166 -21.17 -3.20 -5.02
N ASN A 167 -22.01 -2.31 -5.57
CA ASN A 167 -21.62 -0.92 -5.77
C ASN A 167 -21.44 -0.21 -4.43
N VAL A 168 -20.49 0.72 -4.36
CA VAL A 168 -20.25 1.56 -3.19
C VAL A 168 -20.85 2.94 -3.45
N CYS A 169 -21.71 3.42 -2.55
CA CYS A 169 -22.35 4.72 -2.69
C CYS A 169 -21.83 5.69 -1.63
N PRO A 170 -21.00 6.71 -1.98
CA PRO A 170 -20.49 7.70 -1.02
C PRO A 170 -21.59 8.42 -0.23
N ALA A 171 -22.77 8.60 -0.82
CA ALA A 171 -23.93 9.22 -0.17
C ALA A 171 -24.45 8.41 1.05
N GLU A 172 -24.29 7.08 1.07
CA GLU A 172 -24.68 6.22 2.21
C GLU A 172 -23.78 6.42 3.43
N ARG A 173 -22.64 7.07 3.25
CA ARG A 173 -21.66 7.42 4.28
C ARG A 173 -21.58 8.92 4.53
N ASP A 174 -22.63 9.67 4.20
CA ASP A 174 -22.68 11.13 4.31
C ASP A 174 -21.49 11.82 3.63
N TYR A 175 -20.98 11.22 2.54
CA TYR A 175 -19.79 11.68 1.80
C TYR A 175 -18.49 11.70 2.62
N GLN A 176 -18.46 11.06 3.81
CA GLN A 176 -17.24 10.93 4.60
C GLN A 176 -16.23 10.02 3.91
N VAL A 177 -15.16 10.64 3.40
CA VAL A 177 -14.13 9.99 2.58
C VAL A 177 -13.48 8.80 3.25
N GLU A 178 -13.22 8.88 4.55
CA GLU A 178 -12.66 7.76 5.30
C GLU A 178 -13.57 6.53 5.34
N LEU A 179 -14.90 6.70 5.31
CA LEU A 179 -15.85 5.61 5.45
C LEU A 179 -16.14 4.93 4.12
N TRP A 180 -16.42 5.70 3.06
CA TRP A 180 -16.70 5.08 1.77
C TRP A 180 -15.42 4.50 1.13
N LEU A 181 -14.22 5.02 1.43
CA LEU A 181 -12.97 4.37 1.01
C LEU A 181 -12.70 3.05 1.77
N GLN A 182 -13.15 2.91 3.02
CA GLN A 182 -13.14 1.61 3.71
C GLN A 182 -14.06 0.61 3.01
N ASP A 183 -15.23 1.04 2.56
CA ASP A 183 -16.14 0.18 1.80
C ASP A 183 -15.50 -0.23 0.46
N VAL A 184 -14.84 0.70 -0.25
CA VAL A 184 -14.06 0.39 -1.46
C VAL A 184 -12.96 -0.64 -1.16
N GLU A 185 -12.21 -0.52 -0.06
CA GLU A 185 -11.19 -1.51 0.32
C GLU A 185 -11.81 -2.91 0.56
N SER A 186 -12.94 -2.98 1.26
CA SER A 186 -13.65 -4.22 1.55
C SER A 186 -14.18 -4.88 0.27
N VAL A 187 -14.81 -4.09 -0.60
CA VAL A 187 -15.37 -4.55 -1.86
C VAL A 187 -14.27 -4.95 -2.85
N MET A 188 -13.14 -4.22 -2.89
CA MET A 188 -11.96 -4.56 -3.70
C MET A 188 -11.49 -5.99 -3.42
N THR A 189 -11.22 -6.31 -2.15
CA THR A 189 -10.73 -7.65 -1.77
C THR A 189 -11.75 -8.74 -2.07
N THR A 190 -13.04 -8.45 -1.85
CA THR A 190 -14.12 -9.39 -2.15
C THR A 190 -14.28 -9.61 -3.65
N ALA A 191 -14.12 -8.56 -4.47
CA ALA A 191 -14.20 -8.64 -5.92
C ALA A 191 -13.07 -9.50 -6.49
N ILE A 192 -11.81 -9.28 -6.10
CA ILE A 192 -10.68 -10.11 -6.57
C ILE A 192 -10.86 -11.57 -6.17
N ARG A 193 -11.29 -11.85 -4.93
CA ARG A 193 -11.58 -13.21 -4.50
C ARG A 193 -12.70 -13.86 -5.29
N GLY A 194 -13.77 -13.12 -5.59
CA GLY A 194 -14.87 -13.58 -6.44
C GLY A 194 -14.39 -13.92 -7.85
N GLN A 195 -13.59 -13.02 -8.44
CA GLN A 195 -12.98 -13.24 -9.76
C GLN A 195 -12.08 -14.48 -9.78
N VAL A 196 -11.26 -14.73 -8.74
CA VAL A 196 -10.47 -15.97 -8.63
C VAL A 196 -11.37 -17.22 -8.58
N ALA A 197 -12.44 -17.17 -7.77
CA ALA A 197 -13.36 -18.31 -7.62
C ALA A 197 -14.09 -18.63 -8.93
N ASP A 198 -14.56 -17.62 -9.65
CA ASP A 198 -15.27 -17.80 -10.92
C ASP A 198 -14.33 -18.16 -12.07
N SER A 199 -13.12 -17.58 -12.07
CA SER A 199 -12.08 -17.92 -13.04
C SER A 199 -11.60 -19.37 -12.92
N LEU A 200 -11.49 -19.89 -11.70
CA LEU A 200 -11.20 -21.31 -11.43
C LEU A 200 -12.27 -22.26 -11.97
N LYS A 201 -13.55 -21.90 -11.83
CA LYS A 201 -14.66 -22.70 -12.39
C LYS A 201 -14.61 -22.70 -13.93
N ALA A 202 -14.36 -21.53 -14.51
CA ALA A 202 -14.30 -21.38 -15.96
C ALA A 202 -13.05 -22.02 -16.60
N TYR A 203 -11.99 -22.28 -15.83
CA TYR A 203 -10.72 -22.81 -16.34
C TYR A 203 -10.85 -24.16 -17.05
N SER A 204 -11.78 -25.03 -16.61
CA SER A 204 -12.03 -26.32 -17.27
C SER A 204 -12.89 -26.22 -18.53
N ASP A 205 -13.72 -25.18 -18.61
CA ASP A 205 -14.80 -25.10 -19.60
C ASP A 205 -14.39 -24.29 -20.84
N VAL A 206 -13.42 -23.39 -20.68
CA VAL A 206 -12.94 -22.47 -21.72
C VAL A 206 -11.52 -22.87 -22.13
N ASN A 207 -11.23 -22.77 -23.43
CA ASN A 207 -9.86 -22.95 -23.92
C ASN A 207 -8.90 -21.96 -23.21
N ARG A 208 -7.76 -22.47 -22.73
CA ARG A 208 -6.78 -21.72 -21.92
C ARG A 208 -6.35 -20.40 -22.54
N ASP A 209 -6.11 -20.35 -23.86
CA ASP A 209 -5.64 -19.14 -24.54
C ASP A 209 -6.70 -18.04 -24.52
N SER A 210 -7.97 -18.40 -24.76
CA SER A 210 -9.09 -17.47 -24.65
C SER A 210 -9.36 -17.09 -23.19
N TRP A 211 -9.28 -18.07 -22.28
CA TRP A 211 -9.46 -17.85 -20.85
C TRP A 211 -8.48 -16.79 -20.31
N MET A 212 -7.18 -16.89 -20.63
CA MET A 212 -6.15 -15.93 -20.18
C MET A 212 -6.44 -14.48 -20.61
N LEU A 213 -7.17 -14.28 -21.71
CA LEU A 213 -7.49 -12.95 -22.25
C LEU A 213 -8.76 -12.33 -21.67
N ASN A 214 -9.59 -13.12 -20.98
CA ASN A 214 -10.92 -12.72 -20.49
C ASN A 214 -10.97 -12.42 -18.99
N TRP A 215 -9.89 -12.67 -18.25
CA TRP A 215 -9.82 -12.44 -16.80
C TRP A 215 -8.76 -11.38 -16.45
N PRO A 216 -8.90 -10.67 -15.32
CA PRO A 216 -7.88 -9.74 -14.84
C PRO A 216 -6.52 -10.41 -14.67
N GLY A 217 -5.43 -9.74 -15.03
CA GLY A 217 -4.08 -10.33 -15.07
C GLY A 217 -3.62 -10.90 -13.74
N GLN A 218 -3.91 -10.22 -12.62
CA GLN A 218 -3.65 -10.73 -11.27
C GLN A 218 -4.40 -12.05 -10.99
N VAL A 219 -5.64 -12.17 -11.48
CA VAL A 219 -6.47 -13.37 -11.31
C VAL A 219 -5.91 -14.51 -12.15
N VAL A 220 -5.55 -14.24 -13.42
CA VAL A 220 -4.91 -15.22 -14.31
C VAL A 220 -3.65 -15.78 -13.67
N LEU A 221 -2.75 -14.92 -13.15
CA LEU A 221 -1.53 -15.35 -12.46
C LEU A 221 -1.80 -16.27 -11.26
N CYS A 222 -2.78 -15.92 -10.43
CA CYS A 222 -3.15 -16.71 -9.25
C CYS A 222 -3.72 -18.07 -9.65
N VAL A 223 -4.65 -18.10 -10.61
CA VAL A 223 -5.27 -19.35 -11.08
C VAL A 223 -4.26 -20.25 -11.78
N CYS A 224 -3.38 -19.71 -12.64
CA CYS A 224 -2.30 -20.48 -13.25
C CYS A 224 -1.40 -21.14 -12.19
N GLN A 225 -1.02 -20.41 -11.13
CA GLN A 225 -0.22 -20.96 -10.04
C GLN A 225 -0.95 -22.06 -9.24
N ILE A 226 -2.25 -21.91 -8.99
CA ILE A 226 -3.07 -22.95 -8.36
C ILE A 226 -3.12 -24.20 -9.24
N MET A 227 -3.35 -24.04 -10.55
CA MET A 227 -3.45 -25.16 -11.48
C MET A 227 -2.11 -25.84 -11.71
N TRP A 228 -1.02 -25.09 -11.75
CA TRP A 228 0.34 -25.63 -11.80
C TRP A 228 0.66 -26.44 -10.53
N THR A 229 0.41 -25.88 -9.35
CA THR A 229 0.61 -26.58 -8.05
C THR A 229 -0.14 -27.92 -8.04
N ARG A 230 -1.41 -27.90 -8.44
CA ARG A 230 -2.25 -29.11 -8.55
C ARG A 230 -1.73 -30.11 -9.59
N GLY A 231 -1.24 -29.61 -10.73
CA GLY A 231 -0.68 -30.44 -11.80
C GLY A 231 0.56 -31.21 -11.36
N VAL A 232 1.50 -30.53 -10.70
CA VAL A 232 2.72 -31.16 -10.18
C VAL A 232 2.40 -32.19 -9.09
N GLU A 233 1.54 -31.84 -8.13
CA GLU A 233 1.16 -32.78 -7.06
C GLU A 233 0.43 -34.00 -7.59
N ARG A 234 -0.46 -33.82 -8.58
CA ARG A 234 -1.15 -34.93 -9.23
C ARG A 234 -0.18 -35.83 -9.99
N ALA A 235 0.74 -35.24 -10.75
CA ALA A 235 1.77 -35.97 -11.49
C ALA A 235 2.63 -36.84 -10.56
N LEU A 236 3.08 -36.28 -9.43
CA LEU A 236 3.83 -37.01 -8.41
C LEU A 236 2.99 -38.10 -7.74
N ALA A 237 1.72 -37.84 -7.44
CA ALA A 237 0.86 -38.80 -6.76
C ALA A 237 0.43 -39.98 -7.64
N GLU A 238 0.15 -39.76 -8.92
CA GLU A 238 -0.35 -40.79 -9.84
C GLU A 238 0.78 -41.61 -10.48
N GLU A 239 1.88 -40.96 -10.88
CA GLU A 239 2.92 -41.56 -11.72
C GLU A 239 4.34 -41.37 -11.16
N GLY A 240 4.47 -40.81 -9.95
CA GLY A 240 5.76 -40.56 -9.30
C GLY A 240 6.65 -39.65 -10.14
N MET A 241 7.94 -40.01 -10.22
CA MET A 241 8.93 -39.25 -10.98
C MET A 241 8.61 -39.18 -12.49
N GLN A 242 8.02 -40.23 -13.07
CA GLN A 242 7.67 -40.24 -14.50
C GLN A 242 6.54 -39.25 -14.82
N GLY A 243 5.63 -39.04 -13.86
CA GLY A 243 4.57 -38.05 -13.98
C GLY A 243 5.10 -36.64 -14.17
N LEU A 244 6.24 -36.29 -13.56
CA LEU A 244 6.86 -34.96 -13.74
C LEU A 244 7.26 -34.72 -15.19
N GLN A 245 7.89 -35.71 -15.82
CA GLN A 245 8.28 -35.64 -17.23
C GLN A 245 7.05 -35.55 -18.15
N ASN A 246 6.04 -36.38 -17.88
CA ASN A 246 4.79 -36.34 -18.64
C ASN A 246 4.08 -34.99 -18.50
N PHE A 247 4.12 -34.38 -17.30
CA PHE A 247 3.56 -33.06 -17.07
C PHE A 247 4.37 -31.96 -17.78
N GLU A 248 5.70 -32.03 -17.77
CA GLU A 248 6.58 -31.13 -18.53
C GLU A 248 6.25 -31.14 -20.03
N ASP A 249 6.01 -32.32 -20.61
CA ASP A 249 5.59 -32.48 -22.01
C ASP A 249 4.24 -31.81 -22.32
N THR A 250 3.40 -31.57 -21.30
CA THR A 250 2.16 -30.77 -21.46
C THR A 250 2.39 -29.26 -21.35
N LEU A 251 3.43 -28.82 -20.63
CA LEU A 251 3.75 -27.41 -20.42
C LEU A 251 4.41 -26.80 -21.66
N GLU A 252 5.29 -27.54 -22.34
CA GLU A 252 6.03 -27.01 -23.50
C GLU A 252 5.11 -26.56 -24.66
N PRO A 253 4.09 -27.33 -25.09
CA PRO A 253 3.12 -26.88 -26.10
C PRO A 253 2.30 -25.69 -25.63
N GLN A 254 1.90 -25.66 -24.36
CA GLN A 254 1.15 -24.54 -23.77
C GLN A 254 1.96 -23.24 -23.79
N MET A 255 3.27 -23.31 -23.52
CA MET A 255 4.16 -22.15 -23.63
C MET A 255 4.35 -21.70 -25.08
N LYS A 256 4.52 -22.64 -26.02
CA LYS A 256 4.61 -22.32 -27.46
C LYS A 256 3.35 -21.63 -27.97
N ALA A 257 2.17 -22.09 -27.54
CA ALA A 257 0.89 -21.45 -27.85
C ALA A 257 0.81 -20.03 -27.28
N MET A 258 1.23 -19.83 -26.02
CA MET A 258 1.26 -18.51 -25.38
C MET A 258 2.22 -17.53 -26.08
N ILE A 259 3.42 -17.97 -26.46
CA ILE A 259 4.38 -17.15 -27.22
C ILE A 259 3.79 -16.75 -28.57
N LYS A 260 3.07 -17.67 -29.25
CA LYS A 260 2.36 -17.35 -30.48
C LYS A 260 1.25 -16.32 -30.26
N LEU A 261 0.51 -16.44 -29.15
CA LEU A 261 -0.55 -15.50 -28.78
C LEU A 261 0.00 -14.08 -28.55
N ILE A 262 1.13 -13.95 -27.85
CA ILE A 262 1.81 -12.66 -27.59
C ILE A 262 2.24 -11.96 -28.87
N ARG A 263 2.63 -12.72 -29.90
CA ARG A 263 3.03 -12.18 -31.22
C ARG A 263 1.83 -11.73 -32.06
N GLY A 264 0.61 -12.01 -31.64
CA GLY A 264 -0.61 -11.58 -32.31
C GLY A 264 -1.06 -10.17 -31.91
N ASP A 265 -2.23 -9.79 -32.40
CA ASP A 265 -2.87 -8.52 -32.06
C ASP A 265 -3.56 -8.61 -30.70
N LEU A 266 -3.01 -7.89 -29.73
CA LEU A 266 -3.48 -7.86 -28.35
C LEU A 266 -3.69 -6.43 -27.89
N SER A 267 -4.70 -6.21 -27.05
CA SER A 267 -4.85 -4.96 -26.31
C SER A 267 -3.66 -4.75 -25.37
N ARG A 268 -3.45 -3.51 -24.92
CA ARG A 268 -2.39 -3.17 -23.96
C ARG A 268 -2.48 -4.03 -22.70
N VAL A 269 -3.68 -4.13 -22.12
CA VAL A 269 -3.95 -4.95 -20.92
C VAL A 269 -3.64 -6.42 -21.17
N GLN A 270 -4.11 -6.98 -22.29
CA GLN A 270 -3.87 -8.39 -22.62
C GLN A 270 -2.38 -8.69 -22.78
N ARG A 271 -1.63 -7.80 -23.44
CA ARG A 271 -0.18 -7.94 -23.60
C ARG A 271 0.53 -7.92 -22.25
N CYS A 272 0.21 -6.97 -21.38
CA CYS A 272 0.78 -6.90 -20.02
C CYS A 272 0.49 -8.18 -19.21
N THR A 273 -0.73 -8.72 -19.30
CA THR A 273 -1.09 -9.98 -18.64
C THR A 273 -0.21 -11.13 -19.14
N LEU A 274 -0.11 -11.31 -20.45
CA LEU A 274 0.65 -12.43 -21.01
C LEU A 274 2.16 -12.29 -20.76
N GLU A 275 2.72 -11.09 -20.79
CA GLU A 275 4.12 -10.85 -20.43
C GLU A 275 4.41 -11.28 -18.99
N ALA A 276 3.54 -10.91 -18.05
CA ALA A 276 3.65 -11.32 -16.66
C ALA A 276 3.48 -12.84 -16.48
N VAL A 277 2.53 -13.45 -17.17
CA VAL A 277 2.26 -14.91 -17.10
C VAL A 277 3.44 -15.70 -17.68
N VAL A 278 4.02 -15.28 -18.80
CA VAL A 278 5.17 -15.98 -19.41
C VAL A 278 6.35 -16.07 -18.45
N VAL A 279 6.67 -14.99 -17.73
CA VAL A 279 7.78 -15.00 -16.76
C VAL A 279 7.60 -16.10 -15.73
N ILE A 280 6.38 -16.25 -15.21
CA ILE A 280 6.05 -17.23 -14.19
C ILE A 280 5.98 -18.65 -14.76
N GLU A 281 5.40 -18.83 -15.95
CA GLU A 281 5.26 -20.13 -16.61
C GLU A 281 6.62 -20.72 -17.04
N VAL A 282 7.57 -19.87 -17.48
CA VAL A 282 8.96 -20.28 -17.74
C VAL A 282 9.59 -20.86 -16.47
N HIS A 283 9.49 -20.15 -15.35
CA HIS A 283 10.00 -20.61 -14.07
C HIS A 283 9.32 -21.91 -13.61
N ASN A 284 8.00 -22.01 -13.75
CA ASN A 284 7.23 -23.20 -13.42
C ASN A 284 7.67 -24.44 -14.21
N ARG A 285 7.88 -24.31 -15.52
CA ARG A 285 8.41 -25.39 -16.36
C ARG A 285 9.82 -25.78 -15.89
N ASP A 286 10.72 -24.82 -15.75
CA ASP A 286 12.11 -25.07 -15.36
C ASP A 286 12.19 -25.75 -13.98
N THR A 287 11.25 -25.41 -13.08
CA THR A 287 11.10 -26.06 -11.78
C THR A 287 10.69 -27.53 -11.93
N VAL A 288 9.77 -27.87 -12.84
CA VAL A 288 9.40 -29.26 -13.11
C VAL A 288 10.59 -30.05 -13.64
N SER A 289 11.35 -29.48 -14.59
CA SER A 289 12.58 -30.10 -15.11
C SER A 289 13.61 -30.33 -13.99
N GLN A 290 13.75 -29.36 -13.08
CA GLN A 290 14.64 -29.47 -11.91
C GLN A 290 14.18 -30.57 -10.95
N LEU A 291 12.87 -30.65 -10.63
CA LEU A 291 12.32 -31.69 -9.76
C LEU A 291 12.55 -33.10 -10.33
N TYR A 292 12.46 -33.24 -11.66
CA TYR A 292 12.79 -34.49 -12.34
C TYR A 292 14.29 -34.81 -12.22
N GLN A 293 15.17 -33.84 -12.47
CA GLN A 293 16.63 -34.01 -12.34
C GLN A 293 17.07 -34.35 -10.91
N GLU A 294 16.38 -33.82 -9.89
CA GLU A 294 16.62 -34.11 -8.47
C GLU A 294 15.96 -35.42 -8.00
N GLU A 295 15.38 -36.20 -8.92
CA GLU A 295 14.67 -37.47 -8.64
C GLU A 295 13.59 -37.31 -7.55
N CYS A 296 12.80 -36.24 -7.60
CA CYS A 296 11.70 -36.01 -6.67
C CYS A 296 10.60 -37.08 -6.87
N ARG A 297 10.28 -37.83 -5.81
CA ARG A 297 9.30 -38.95 -5.85
C ARG A 297 8.04 -38.72 -5.04
N ASP A 298 8.03 -37.73 -4.16
CA ASP A 298 6.93 -37.51 -3.22
C ASP A 298 6.70 -36.01 -3.01
N ILE A 299 5.43 -35.67 -2.74
CA ILE A 299 5.01 -34.30 -2.44
C ILE A 299 5.59 -33.78 -1.12
N ASN A 300 6.10 -34.64 -0.24
CA ASN A 300 6.81 -34.22 0.96
C ASN A 300 8.32 -34.05 0.75
N SER A 301 8.83 -34.24 -0.48
CA SER A 301 10.22 -33.96 -0.80
C SER A 301 10.53 -32.48 -0.62
N PHE A 302 11.67 -32.18 0.02
CA PHE A 302 12.11 -30.80 0.20
C PHE A 302 12.20 -30.04 -1.11
N ALA A 303 12.61 -30.69 -2.21
CA ALA A 303 12.70 -30.08 -3.53
C ALA A 303 11.37 -29.42 -3.94
N TRP A 304 10.24 -30.13 -3.75
CA TRP A 304 8.89 -29.61 -3.99
C TRP A 304 8.42 -28.64 -2.90
N LEU A 305 8.59 -29.01 -1.63
CA LEU A 305 8.16 -28.17 -0.50
C LEU A 305 8.84 -26.79 -0.54
N SER A 306 10.06 -26.70 -1.08
CA SER A 306 10.84 -25.47 -1.20
C SER A 306 10.27 -24.45 -2.21
N GLN A 307 9.34 -24.87 -3.07
CA GLN A 307 8.68 -24.04 -4.07
C GLN A 307 7.51 -23.25 -3.47
N LEU A 308 7.14 -22.14 -4.10
CA LEU A 308 5.98 -21.33 -3.72
C LEU A 308 4.72 -21.95 -4.32
N ARG A 309 3.85 -22.51 -3.46
CA ARG A 309 2.72 -23.36 -3.87
C ARG A 309 1.39 -22.72 -3.49
N TYR A 310 0.40 -22.80 -4.39
CA TYR A 310 -0.89 -22.16 -4.22
C TYR A 310 -2.00 -23.19 -4.06
N TYR A 311 -2.75 -23.07 -2.97
CA TYR A 311 -3.82 -23.99 -2.61
C TYR A 311 -5.14 -23.26 -2.53
N TRP A 312 -6.03 -23.58 -3.46
CA TRP A 312 -7.44 -23.25 -3.34
C TRP A 312 -8.16 -24.37 -2.61
N ASP A 313 -8.77 -24.05 -1.45
CA ASP A 313 -9.57 -24.98 -0.63
C ASP A 313 -8.76 -26.08 0.08
N ALA A 314 -7.70 -25.70 0.80
CA ALA A 314 -6.93 -26.61 1.65
C ALA A 314 -7.67 -26.98 2.95
N GLY A 315 -8.55 -27.98 2.87
CA GLY A 315 -8.66 -29.11 3.82
C GLY A 315 -8.87 -28.89 5.33
N ARG A 316 -8.96 -27.68 5.88
CA ARG A 316 -9.33 -27.48 7.29
C ARG A 316 -10.85 -27.63 7.43
N GLU A 317 -11.28 -28.43 8.41
CA GLU A 317 -12.68 -28.68 8.78
C GLU A 317 -13.59 -27.52 8.38
N ARG A 318 -14.34 -27.74 7.30
CA ARG A 318 -15.30 -26.77 6.78
C ARG A 318 -16.32 -26.50 7.88
N ARG A 319 -16.15 -25.40 8.62
CA ARG A 319 -17.28 -24.81 9.32
C ARG A 319 -18.33 -24.53 8.24
N ARG A 320 -19.53 -25.09 8.38
CA ARG A 320 -20.65 -24.87 7.45
C ARG A 320 -20.78 -23.36 7.20
N GLY A 321 -20.63 -22.93 5.95
CA GLY A 321 -20.66 -21.52 5.54
C GLY A 321 -19.30 -20.81 5.44
N ALA A 322 -18.17 -21.49 5.65
CA ALA A 322 -16.85 -20.90 5.41
C ALA A 322 -16.62 -20.66 3.90
N GLN A 323 -16.24 -19.43 3.55
CA GLN A 323 -15.96 -19.02 2.19
C GLN A 323 -14.65 -19.63 1.69
N MET A 324 -14.58 -19.99 0.39
CA MET A 324 -13.36 -20.52 -0.22
C MET A 324 -12.24 -19.48 -0.18
N ASP A 325 -11.00 -19.96 0.01
CA ASP A 325 -9.83 -19.12 0.17
C ASP A 325 -8.59 -19.77 -0.46
N CYS A 326 -7.65 -18.92 -0.89
CA CYS A 326 -6.36 -19.25 -1.46
C CYS A 326 -5.28 -19.08 -0.38
N ARG A 327 -4.47 -20.12 -0.21
CA ARG A 327 -3.31 -20.11 0.68
C ARG A 327 -2.05 -20.33 -0.13
N VAL A 328 -1.03 -19.56 0.18
CA VAL A 328 0.30 -19.69 -0.42
C VAL A 328 1.21 -20.33 0.62
N GLN A 329 1.83 -21.45 0.26
CA GLN A 329 2.72 -22.19 1.13
C GLN A 329 4.13 -22.26 0.54
N GLN A 330 5.13 -22.22 1.41
CA GLN A 330 6.52 -22.47 1.05
C GLN A 330 7.26 -23.04 2.26
N VAL A 331 7.88 -24.21 2.09
CA VAL A 331 8.42 -25.04 3.17
C VAL A 331 7.33 -25.28 4.22
N ASN A 332 7.48 -24.72 5.43
CA ASN A 332 6.51 -24.82 6.52
C ASN A 332 5.67 -23.54 6.67
N ALA A 333 5.99 -22.48 5.91
CA ALA A 333 5.28 -21.23 5.94
C ALA A 333 3.96 -21.35 5.19
N GLU A 334 2.88 -20.86 5.79
CA GLU A 334 1.56 -20.75 5.16
C GLU A 334 1.03 -19.33 5.36
N MET A 335 0.75 -18.64 4.26
CA MET A 335 0.19 -17.30 4.25
C MET A 335 -1.15 -17.30 3.51
N LYS A 336 -2.09 -16.48 3.96
CA LYS A 336 -3.31 -16.22 3.19
C LYS A 336 -2.98 -15.32 2.01
N TYR A 337 -3.54 -15.61 0.85
CA TYR A 337 -3.52 -14.68 -0.27
C TYR A 337 -4.30 -13.42 0.13
N GLY A 338 -3.72 -12.24 -0.07
CA GLY A 338 -4.27 -10.99 0.46
C GLY A 338 -5.44 -10.42 -0.32
N TYR A 339 -5.60 -10.80 -1.59
CA TYR A 339 -6.60 -10.26 -2.54
C TYR A 339 -6.59 -8.74 -2.69
N GLU A 340 -5.51 -8.08 -2.29
CA GLU A 340 -5.29 -6.68 -2.61
C GLU A 340 -5.23 -6.54 -4.14
N TYR A 341 -5.96 -5.59 -4.73
CA TYR A 341 -5.83 -5.35 -6.16
C TYR A 341 -4.53 -4.58 -6.43
N LEU A 342 -3.60 -5.22 -7.12
CA LEU A 342 -2.28 -4.66 -7.45
C LEU A 342 -2.19 -4.17 -8.90
N GLY A 343 -3.29 -4.30 -9.65
CA GLY A 343 -3.33 -4.04 -11.08
C GLY A 343 -2.51 -5.04 -11.89
N ASN A 344 -2.44 -4.81 -13.20
CA ASN A 344 -1.69 -5.63 -14.12
C ASN A 344 -0.22 -5.17 -14.16
N THR A 345 0.59 -5.70 -13.24
CA THR A 345 2.00 -5.31 -13.10
C THR A 345 2.94 -6.42 -13.61
N PRO A 346 4.11 -6.06 -14.16
CA PRO A 346 5.09 -7.05 -14.57
C PRO A 346 5.61 -7.84 -13.37
N ARG A 347 6.02 -9.08 -13.64
CA ARG A 347 6.67 -9.98 -12.68
C ARG A 347 8.18 -9.97 -12.86
N LEU A 348 8.90 -10.07 -11.75
CA LEU A 348 10.35 -10.22 -11.75
C LEU A 348 10.71 -11.62 -12.26
N VAL A 349 11.75 -11.73 -13.08
CA VAL A 349 12.29 -13.03 -13.49
C VAL A 349 12.80 -13.77 -12.26
N ILE A 350 12.27 -14.97 -12.04
CA ILE A 350 12.60 -15.79 -10.88
C ILE A 350 13.86 -16.61 -11.20
N THR A 351 14.92 -16.35 -10.44
CA THR A 351 16.20 -17.06 -10.52
C THR A 351 16.39 -17.91 -9.27
N PRO A 352 17.34 -18.85 -9.24
CA PRO A 352 17.64 -19.61 -8.02
C PRO A 352 17.97 -18.73 -6.80
N LEU A 353 18.54 -17.53 -7.03
CA LEU A 353 18.79 -16.55 -5.98
C LEU A 353 17.49 -15.89 -5.49
N THR A 354 16.59 -15.56 -6.42
CA THR A 354 15.24 -15.05 -6.10
C THR A 354 14.47 -16.08 -5.26
N ASP A 355 14.47 -17.36 -5.65
CA ASP A 355 13.80 -18.44 -4.90
C ASP A 355 14.37 -18.61 -3.49
N ARG A 356 15.69 -18.56 -3.36
CA ARG A 356 16.34 -18.60 -2.05
C ARG A 356 15.92 -17.43 -1.18
N CYS A 357 15.80 -16.23 -1.77
CA CYS A 357 15.29 -15.05 -1.07
C CYS A 357 13.83 -15.28 -0.64
N TYR A 358 12.96 -15.76 -1.54
CA TYR A 358 11.55 -16.05 -1.22
C TYR A 358 11.41 -17.01 -0.05
N ARG A 359 12.15 -18.13 -0.05
CA ARG A 359 12.16 -19.08 1.07
C ARG A 359 12.53 -18.42 2.39
N THR A 360 13.54 -17.57 2.38
CA THR A 360 14.01 -16.87 3.58
C THR A 360 12.97 -15.88 4.08
N LEU A 361 12.38 -15.08 3.17
CA LEU A 361 11.36 -14.10 3.50
C LEU A 361 10.05 -14.75 3.98
N MET A 362 9.59 -15.82 3.32
CA MET A 362 8.44 -16.61 3.73
C MET A 362 8.66 -17.26 5.11
N GLY A 363 9.85 -17.78 5.37
CA GLY A 363 10.23 -18.29 6.68
C GLY A 363 10.19 -17.21 7.77
N ALA A 364 10.71 -16.01 7.48
CA ALA A 364 10.65 -14.88 8.41
C ALA A 364 9.19 -14.47 8.71
N LEU A 365 8.35 -14.37 7.68
CA LEU A 365 6.94 -14.06 7.83
C LEU A 365 6.17 -15.08 8.67
N HIS A 366 6.50 -16.37 8.50
CA HIS A 366 5.93 -17.44 9.32
C HIS A 366 6.27 -17.28 10.82
N LEU A 367 7.44 -16.71 11.12
CA LEU A 367 7.89 -16.39 12.48
C LEU A 367 7.47 -14.99 12.94
N PHE A 368 6.63 -14.28 12.19
CA PHE A 368 6.21 -12.90 12.46
C PHE A 368 7.38 -11.90 12.51
N LEU A 369 8.45 -12.21 11.79
CA LEU A 369 9.64 -11.39 11.65
C LEU A 369 9.64 -10.65 10.30
N GLY A 370 10.49 -9.62 10.24
CA GLY A 370 10.89 -8.97 9.01
C GLY A 370 11.99 -9.72 8.27
N GLY A 371 12.27 -9.30 7.03
CA GLY A 371 13.41 -9.81 6.26
C GLY A 371 14.43 -8.71 5.93
N ALA A 372 15.70 -9.07 5.91
CA ALA A 372 16.79 -8.15 5.60
C ALA A 372 17.63 -8.63 4.40
N PRO A 373 17.12 -8.59 3.14
CA PRO A 373 17.94 -8.88 1.98
C PRO A 373 19.15 -7.93 1.91
N GLU A 374 20.34 -8.50 1.79
CA GLU A 374 21.60 -7.78 1.76
C GLU A 374 22.39 -8.11 0.48
N GLY A 375 23.08 -7.11 -0.07
CA GLY A 375 23.92 -7.28 -1.25
C GLY A 375 24.21 -5.95 -1.96
N PRO A 376 25.07 -5.95 -2.99
CA PRO A 376 25.43 -4.74 -3.74
C PRO A 376 24.23 -4.00 -4.35
N ALA A 377 24.42 -2.72 -4.67
CA ALA A 377 23.39 -1.93 -5.34
C ALA A 377 23.01 -2.56 -6.70
N GLY A 378 21.72 -2.50 -7.05
CA GLY A 378 21.23 -3.03 -8.33
C GLY A 378 21.03 -4.55 -8.41
N THR A 379 21.25 -5.31 -7.33
CA THR A 379 21.04 -6.78 -7.31
C THR A 379 19.57 -7.21 -7.09
N GLY A 380 18.61 -6.30 -7.26
CA GLY A 380 17.19 -6.62 -7.22
C GLY A 380 16.56 -6.84 -5.84
N LYS A 381 17.24 -6.53 -4.72
CA LYS A 381 16.73 -6.74 -3.34
C LYS A 381 15.31 -6.22 -3.09
N THR A 382 15.08 -4.95 -3.43
CA THR A 382 13.80 -4.27 -3.26
C THR A 382 12.74 -4.88 -4.18
N GLU A 383 13.11 -5.15 -5.44
CA GLU A 383 12.20 -5.76 -6.42
C GLU A 383 11.85 -7.21 -6.09
N THR A 384 12.76 -7.99 -5.48
CA THR A 384 12.47 -9.34 -4.96
C THR A 384 11.46 -9.27 -3.83
N THR A 385 11.61 -8.34 -2.88
CA THR A 385 10.66 -8.17 -1.78
C THR A 385 9.28 -7.76 -2.30
N LYS A 386 9.23 -6.84 -3.27
CA LYS A 386 7.98 -6.42 -3.93
C LYS A 386 7.35 -7.55 -4.73
N ASP A 387 8.11 -8.34 -5.47
CA ASP A 387 7.56 -9.43 -6.27
C ASP A 387 7.01 -10.56 -5.38
N LEU A 388 7.60 -10.83 -4.22
CA LEU A 388 7.01 -11.72 -3.22
C LEU A 388 5.68 -11.15 -2.67
N ALA A 389 5.64 -9.84 -2.37
CA ALA A 389 4.40 -9.19 -1.93
C ALA A 389 3.30 -9.30 -2.98
N LYS A 390 3.64 -9.13 -4.28
CA LYS A 390 2.74 -9.37 -5.40
C LYS A 390 2.27 -10.81 -5.46
N ALA A 391 3.17 -11.78 -5.25
CA ALA A 391 2.83 -13.20 -5.19
C ALA A 391 1.81 -13.50 -4.09
N LEU A 392 1.85 -12.79 -2.97
CA LEU A 392 0.89 -12.92 -1.87
C LEU A 392 -0.31 -11.97 -1.96
N ALA A 393 -0.44 -11.18 -3.04
CA ALA A 393 -1.43 -10.10 -3.18
C ALA A 393 -1.49 -9.17 -1.96
N LYS A 394 -0.32 -8.64 -1.57
CA LYS A 394 -0.14 -7.68 -0.49
C LYS A 394 0.40 -6.37 -1.06
N GLN A 395 -0.18 -5.25 -0.61
CA GLN A 395 0.38 -3.92 -0.88
C GLN A 395 1.77 -3.81 -0.24
N CYS A 396 2.76 -3.37 -1.02
CA CYS A 396 4.13 -3.19 -0.56
C CYS A 396 4.58 -1.73 -0.76
N VAL A 397 4.68 -0.99 0.34
CA VAL A 397 5.13 0.40 0.33
C VAL A 397 6.66 0.42 0.37
N VAL A 398 7.29 0.98 -0.66
CA VAL A 398 8.74 1.20 -0.66
C VAL A 398 9.01 2.58 -0.09
N TYR A 399 9.80 2.63 0.98
CA TYR A 399 10.23 3.89 1.58
C TYR A 399 11.75 4.01 1.42
N ASN A 400 12.20 5.01 0.66
CA ASN A 400 13.62 5.25 0.43
C ASN A 400 14.20 6.05 1.60
N CYS A 401 15.05 5.42 2.40
CA CYS A 401 15.59 6.02 3.60
C CYS A 401 16.70 7.05 3.28
N SER A 402 16.75 8.12 4.08
CA SER A 402 17.79 9.15 4.06
C SER A 402 18.21 9.50 5.49
N ASP A 403 19.26 10.32 5.60
CA ASP A 403 19.75 10.91 6.85
C ASP A 403 18.75 11.89 7.48
N GLN A 404 17.79 12.39 6.71
CA GLN A 404 16.74 13.31 7.18
C GLN A 404 15.53 12.60 7.81
N VAL A 405 15.47 11.27 7.75
CA VAL A 405 14.32 10.50 8.24
C VAL A 405 14.23 10.60 9.77
N GLY A 406 13.12 11.17 10.25
CA GLY A 406 12.88 11.33 11.68
C GLY A 406 12.16 10.13 12.32
N PRO A 407 12.33 9.87 13.64
CA PRO A 407 11.61 8.80 14.35
C PRO A 407 10.08 8.94 14.28
N ARG A 408 9.57 10.17 14.23
CA ARG A 408 8.12 10.46 14.14
C ARG A 408 7.54 10.11 12.77
N GLU A 409 8.32 10.29 11.71
CA GLU A 409 7.90 9.94 10.35
C GLU A 409 7.83 8.42 10.20
N MET A 410 8.81 7.71 10.75
CA MET A 410 8.80 6.24 10.82
C MET A 410 7.64 5.72 11.67
N ALA A 411 7.38 6.34 12.83
CA ALA A 411 6.20 6.02 13.63
C ALA A 411 4.89 6.17 12.83
N LYS A 412 4.75 7.27 12.07
CA LYS A 412 3.59 7.51 11.20
C LYS A 412 3.46 6.42 10.12
N LEU A 413 4.55 6.06 9.45
CA LEU A 413 4.58 4.98 8.46
C LEU A 413 4.16 3.64 9.09
N PHE A 414 4.73 3.30 10.24
CA PHE A 414 4.46 2.06 10.96
C PHE A 414 3.03 1.95 11.50
N LYS A 415 2.43 3.06 11.96
CA LYS A 415 0.99 3.11 12.29
C LYS A 415 0.13 2.73 11.08
N GLY A 416 0.44 3.29 9.92
CA GLY A 416 -0.20 2.95 8.65
C GLY A 416 -0.09 1.47 8.31
N LEU A 417 1.13 0.93 8.34
CA LEU A 417 1.42 -0.46 8.01
C LEU A 417 0.72 -1.46 8.93
N ALA A 418 0.81 -1.25 10.24
CA ALA A 418 0.19 -2.14 11.23
C ALA A 418 -1.35 -2.12 11.13
N SER A 419 -1.92 -0.95 10.86
CA SER A 419 -3.38 -0.77 10.78
C SER A 419 -3.96 -1.20 9.43
N SER A 420 -3.20 -1.13 8.33
CA SER A 420 -3.65 -1.55 6.99
C SER A 420 -3.28 -3.00 6.63
N GLY A 421 -2.35 -3.62 7.36
CA GLY A 421 -1.86 -4.96 7.06
C GLY A 421 -0.98 -5.03 5.82
N ALA A 422 -0.41 -3.89 5.42
CA ALA A 422 0.51 -3.73 4.30
C ALA A 422 1.95 -4.05 4.69
N TRP A 423 2.78 -4.27 3.68
CA TRP A 423 4.22 -4.46 3.85
C TRP A 423 4.95 -3.16 3.61
N ALA A 424 6.09 -3.00 4.29
CA ALA A 424 7.05 -1.96 3.94
C ALA A 424 8.39 -2.55 3.57
N CYS A 425 8.99 -2.02 2.52
CA CYS A 425 10.38 -2.22 2.19
C CYS A 425 11.12 -0.90 2.43
N LEU A 426 11.90 -0.85 3.52
CA LEU A 426 12.76 0.27 3.84
C LEU A 426 14.03 0.13 3.01
N ASP A 427 14.09 0.88 1.91
CA ASP A 427 15.20 0.85 0.98
C ASP A 427 16.35 1.71 1.48
N GLU A 428 17.58 1.27 1.27
CA GLU A 428 18.78 1.98 1.74
C GLU A 428 18.76 2.23 3.25
N PHE A 429 18.27 1.26 4.03
CA PHE A 429 18.01 1.39 5.47
C PHE A 429 19.23 1.84 6.28
N ASN A 430 20.44 1.50 5.82
CA ASN A 430 21.69 1.91 6.43
C ASN A 430 22.07 3.39 6.22
N ARG A 431 21.22 4.19 5.59
CA ARG A 431 21.33 5.67 5.52
C ARG A 431 20.69 6.39 6.70
N ILE A 432 19.88 5.68 7.50
CA ILE A 432 19.28 6.26 8.71
C ILE A 432 20.38 6.48 9.76
N GLU A 433 20.34 7.63 10.44
CA GLU A 433 21.24 7.91 11.56
C GLU A 433 21.09 6.88 12.69
N ILE A 434 22.20 6.45 13.28
CA ILE A 434 22.23 5.42 14.33
C ILE A 434 21.30 5.75 15.51
N GLN A 435 21.17 7.03 15.87
CA GLN A 435 20.28 7.47 16.95
C GLN A 435 18.80 7.22 16.63
N VAL A 436 18.40 7.44 15.38
CA VAL A 436 17.04 7.17 14.88
C VAL A 436 16.82 5.66 14.75
N LEU A 437 17.84 4.93 14.30
CA LEU A 437 17.80 3.48 14.11
C LEU A 437 17.39 2.73 15.38
N SER A 438 17.92 3.14 16.54
CA SER A 438 17.57 2.53 17.82
C SER A 438 16.07 2.67 18.15
N VAL A 439 15.48 3.82 17.83
CA VAL A 439 14.04 4.07 18.05
C VAL A 439 13.21 3.25 17.05
N VAL A 440 13.62 3.22 15.78
CA VAL A 440 12.98 2.43 14.72
C VAL A 440 13.00 0.92 15.06
N ALA A 441 14.10 0.41 15.60
CA ALA A 441 14.19 -0.99 16.02
C ALA A 441 13.16 -1.32 17.12
N GLN A 442 13.00 -0.44 18.11
CA GLN A 442 11.99 -0.59 19.16
C GLN A 442 10.56 -0.54 18.59
N GLN A 443 10.30 0.35 17.64
CA GLN A 443 9.02 0.44 16.94
C GLN A 443 8.70 -0.86 16.19
N VAL A 444 9.63 -1.38 15.40
CA VAL A 444 9.46 -2.64 14.66
C VAL A 444 9.25 -3.81 15.63
N ALA A 445 10.03 -3.90 16.70
CA ALA A 445 9.89 -4.96 17.71
C ALA A 445 8.51 -4.94 18.39
N THR A 446 7.98 -3.76 18.70
CA THR A 446 6.64 -3.61 19.29
C THR A 446 5.56 -4.16 18.36
N ILE A 447 5.68 -3.90 17.05
CA ILE A 447 4.75 -4.42 16.04
C ILE A 447 4.88 -5.94 15.91
N GLN A 448 6.10 -6.46 15.82
CA GLN A 448 6.35 -7.90 15.71
C GLN A 448 5.78 -8.67 16.91
N GLN A 449 5.96 -8.14 18.12
CA GLN A 449 5.38 -8.72 19.33
C GLN A 449 3.85 -8.75 19.24
N ALA A 450 3.21 -7.63 18.88
CA ALA A 450 1.75 -7.55 18.72
C ALA A 450 1.22 -8.52 17.65
N VAL A 451 1.92 -8.67 16.52
CA VAL A 451 1.56 -9.61 15.44
C VAL A 451 1.71 -11.07 15.90
N SER A 452 2.71 -11.38 16.71
CA SER A 452 2.99 -12.75 17.17
C SER A 452 1.90 -13.34 18.07
N GLU A 453 1.15 -12.50 18.80
CA GLU A 453 0.11 -12.93 19.72
C GLU A 453 -1.26 -13.02 19.03
N PRO A 454 -1.85 -14.21 18.78
CA PRO A 454 -3.05 -14.39 17.93
C PRO A 454 -4.32 -13.64 18.35
N THR A 455 -4.44 -13.29 19.63
CA THR A 455 -5.63 -12.66 20.22
C THR A 455 -5.62 -11.14 20.13
N ILE A 456 -4.46 -10.53 19.85
CA ILE A 456 -4.33 -9.07 19.75
C ILE A 456 -4.96 -8.58 18.44
N THR A 457 -5.84 -7.59 18.55
CA THR A 457 -6.46 -6.84 17.44
C THR A 457 -6.25 -5.33 17.54
N GLU A 458 -5.75 -4.86 18.68
CA GLU A 458 -5.39 -3.46 18.95
C GLU A 458 -4.24 -3.47 19.97
N PHE A 459 -3.28 -2.56 19.83
CA PHE A 459 -2.14 -2.46 20.73
C PHE A 459 -1.68 -1.01 20.86
N TRP A 460 -0.94 -0.71 21.93
CA TRP A 460 -0.39 0.62 22.16
C TRP A 460 0.88 0.83 21.32
N PHE A 461 0.92 1.90 20.54
CA PHE A 461 2.06 2.24 19.69
C PHE A 461 2.23 3.76 19.57
N GLU A 462 3.43 4.26 19.90
CA GLU A 462 3.84 5.65 19.67
C GLU A 462 2.79 6.70 20.10
N GLY A 463 2.30 6.54 21.35
CA GLY A 463 1.44 7.53 22.02
C GLY A 463 -0.07 7.26 21.96
N GLY A 464 -0.53 6.15 21.37
CA GLY A 464 -1.94 5.78 21.41
C GLY A 464 -2.24 4.34 20.99
N PRO A 465 -3.48 3.86 21.18
CA PRO A 465 -3.91 2.57 20.68
C PRO A 465 -4.10 2.62 19.15
N ILE A 466 -3.63 1.59 18.45
CA ILE A 466 -3.89 1.40 17.02
C ILE A 466 -4.41 0.00 16.73
N LYS A 467 -5.31 -0.10 15.75
CA LYS A 467 -5.82 -1.38 15.26
C LYS A 467 -4.69 -2.17 14.61
N LEU A 468 -4.71 -3.48 14.79
CA LEU A 468 -3.76 -4.39 14.17
C LEU A 468 -4.47 -5.23 13.09
N LYS A 469 -4.09 -5.01 11.83
CA LYS A 469 -4.48 -5.88 10.72
C LYS A 469 -3.32 -6.83 10.44
N ARG A 470 -3.53 -8.12 10.76
CA ARG A 470 -2.50 -9.16 10.64
C ARG A 470 -1.95 -9.28 9.22
N GLY A 471 -0.68 -9.65 9.15
CA GLY A 471 0.04 -9.83 7.90
C GLY A 471 0.75 -8.56 7.42
N CYS A 472 0.84 -7.52 8.24
CA CYS A 472 1.87 -6.50 8.07
C CYS A 472 3.26 -7.09 8.33
N SER A 473 4.26 -6.57 7.64
CA SER A 473 5.66 -6.91 7.89
C SER A 473 6.57 -5.77 7.41
N VAL A 474 7.74 -5.68 8.02
CA VAL A 474 8.76 -4.67 7.70
C VAL A 474 9.98 -5.40 7.17
N PHE A 475 10.37 -5.04 5.96
CA PHE A 475 11.58 -5.51 5.30
C PHE A 475 12.57 -4.35 5.21
N ILE A 476 13.85 -4.68 5.29
CA ILE A 476 14.93 -3.72 5.12
C ILE A 476 15.83 -4.19 3.99
N THR A 477 16.33 -3.27 3.17
CA THR A 477 17.40 -3.59 2.23
C THR A 477 18.63 -2.78 2.60
N MET A 478 19.78 -3.43 2.51
CA MET A 478 21.06 -2.81 2.83
C MET A 478 22.03 -3.05 1.69
N ASN A 479 22.85 -2.05 1.39
CA ASN A 479 24.06 -2.29 0.62
C ASN A 479 25.29 -2.04 1.53
N PRO A 480 25.97 -3.11 1.97
CA PRO A 480 27.16 -3.00 2.80
C PRO A 480 28.33 -2.38 2.01
N GLY A 481 29.22 -1.67 2.70
CA GLY A 481 30.49 -1.18 2.14
C GLY A 481 30.42 0.11 1.30
N TYR A 482 29.27 0.78 1.23
CA TYR A 482 29.13 2.07 0.54
C TYR A 482 29.45 3.25 1.49
N ALA A 483 30.20 4.25 1.01
CA ALA A 483 30.61 5.40 1.82
C ALA A 483 29.39 6.20 2.35
N GLY A 484 29.47 6.64 3.61
CA GLY A 484 28.41 7.42 4.27
C GLY A 484 27.25 6.60 4.83
N ARG A 485 27.44 5.30 5.06
CA ARG A 485 26.40 4.41 5.60
C ARG A 485 26.83 3.79 6.92
N SER A 486 25.87 3.62 7.82
CA SER A 486 26.08 2.94 9.11
C SER A 486 26.43 1.48 8.86
N ALA A 487 27.40 0.96 9.63
CA ALA A 487 27.85 -0.43 9.56
C ALA A 487 26.81 -1.40 10.12
#